data_AF-A0A953PQD4-F1
#
_entry.id   AF-A0A953PQD4-F1
#
_cell.length_a   1.000
_cell.length_b   1.000
_cell.length_c   1.000
_cell.angle_alpha   90.00
_cell.angle_beta   90.00
_cell.angle_gamma   90.00
#
_symmetry.space_group_name_H-M   'P 1'
#
loop_
_entity.id
_entity.type
_entity.pdbx_description
1 polymer ?
#
loop_
_entity_poly.entity_id
_entity_poly.type
_entity_poly.pdbx_seq_one_letter_code
_entity_poly.pdbx_strand_id
1 'polypeptide(L)'
;MRLLSRTLILFVAMMWTGCGGSPSSPSSSANLTVMLKDSPYSDAKALLVTFSDVSAHVAGSASDSGWTTLPFAGGATSRTCDLKKLVTAQDVLGTGSLAAGHYTQIRLTVSNAILYFDNASTGAACAPAIAAPAGQSVQVGVPSGEVKLNREFDVSSSGATTILVDFDGDQSVRQTGAGAYLMTPVISVVSVQ
;
A
#
# COMPACT_ATOMS: atom_id res chain seq x y z
N MET A 1 -82.50 -7.74 -34.15
CA MET A 1 -82.34 -8.97 -33.34
C MET A 1 -81.33 -9.85 -34.09
N ARG A 2 -80.27 -10.45 -33.56
CA ARG A 2 -79.69 -10.57 -32.22
C ARG A 2 -78.33 -11.30 -32.44
N LEU A 3 -77.25 -10.76 -31.86
CA LEU A 3 -75.97 -11.37 -31.43
C LEU A 3 -75.10 -12.16 -32.44
N LEU A 4 -73.88 -11.72 -32.76
CA LEU A 4 -72.60 -11.95 -32.05
C LEU A 4 -72.24 -13.43 -31.84
N SER A 5 -71.13 -13.88 -32.44
CA SER A 5 -70.15 -14.71 -31.73
C SER A 5 -68.76 -14.49 -32.32
N ARG A 6 -67.91 -13.86 -31.53
CA ARG A 6 -66.48 -13.63 -31.76
C ARG A 6 -65.73 -14.72 -30.99
N THR A 7 -65.00 -15.61 -31.68
CA THR A 7 -64.05 -16.50 -30.99
C THR A 7 -62.64 -15.97 -31.20
N LEU A 8 -62.20 -15.25 -30.18
CA LEU A 8 -60.87 -14.71 -29.94
C LEU A 8 -59.95 -15.86 -29.51
N ILE A 9 -59.01 -16.27 -30.36
CA ILE A 9 -57.96 -17.23 -29.96
C ILE A 9 -56.83 -16.43 -29.29
N LEU A 10 -56.69 -16.66 -27.99
CA LEU A 10 -55.75 -16.03 -27.08
C LEU A 10 -54.37 -16.68 -27.25
N PHE A 11 -53.49 -16.07 -28.04
CA PHE A 11 -52.06 -16.40 -28.09
C PHE A 11 -51.35 -15.70 -26.93
N VAL A 12 -51.22 -16.37 -25.78
CA VAL A 12 -50.34 -15.91 -24.68
C VAL A 12 -48.95 -16.50 -24.92
N ALA A 13 -48.13 -15.77 -25.67
CA ALA A 13 -46.69 -15.98 -25.68
C ALA A 13 -46.10 -15.25 -24.47
N MET A 14 -45.88 -15.98 -23.38
CA MET A 14 -45.18 -15.46 -22.21
C MET A 14 -43.69 -15.44 -22.48
N MET A 15 -43.23 -14.38 -23.15
CA MET A 15 -41.81 -14.06 -23.24
C MET A 15 -41.41 -13.32 -21.96
N TRP A 16 -40.73 -14.03 -21.05
CA TRP A 16 -39.99 -13.39 -19.98
C TRP A 16 -38.80 -12.66 -20.60
N THR A 17 -38.97 -11.36 -20.80
CA THR A 17 -37.86 -10.42 -20.96
C THR A 17 -37.09 -10.39 -19.65
N GLY A 18 -35.99 -11.15 -19.58
CA GLY A 18 -35.00 -11.01 -18.53
C GLY A 18 -34.29 -9.67 -18.67
N CYS A 19 -34.78 -8.66 -17.94
CA CYS A 19 -33.96 -7.50 -17.60
C CYS A 19 -33.18 -7.86 -16.34
N GLY A 20 -32.08 -8.59 -16.53
CA GLY A 20 -31.02 -8.72 -15.53
C GLY A 20 -30.27 -7.39 -15.46
N GLY A 21 -30.89 -6.39 -14.85
CA GLY A 21 -30.22 -5.14 -14.52
C GLY A 21 -29.27 -5.39 -13.35
N SER A 22 -28.03 -5.75 -13.64
CA SER A 22 -26.93 -5.45 -12.73
C SER A 22 -26.56 -3.99 -12.97
N PRO A 23 -26.95 -3.03 -12.10
CA PRO A 23 -26.28 -1.74 -12.13
C PRO A 23 -24.83 -1.99 -11.69
N SER A 24 -23.92 -2.02 -12.66
CA SER A 24 -22.51 -1.80 -12.44
C SER A 24 -22.33 -0.40 -11.82
N SER A 25 -21.57 -0.37 -10.74
CA SER A 25 -21.45 0.70 -9.75
C SER A 25 -21.04 2.07 -10.33
N PRO A 26 -21.27 3.13 -9.54
CA PRO A 26 -20.13 3.92 -9.13
C PRO A 26 -19.98 3.73 -7.62
N SER A 27 -19.11 2.80 -7.20
CA SER A 27 -18.47 3.00 -5.91
C SER A 27 -17.55 4.18 -6.16
N SER A 28 -17.99 5.38 -5.76
CA SER A 28 -17.13 6.56 -5.80
C SER A 28 -15.77 6.17 -5.23
N SER A 29 -14.70 6.43 -5.96
CA SER A 29 -13.34 6.10 -5.54
C SER A 29 -12.54 7.37 -5.32
N ALA A 30 -11.61 7.31 -4.38
CA ALA A 30 -10.71 8.40 -4.05
C ALA A 30 -9.29 7.87 -3.92
N ASN A 31 -8.31 8.75 -4.10
CA ASN A 31 -6.91 8.36 -3.99
C ASN A 31 -6.51 8.27 -2.53
N LEU A 32 -5.85 7.18 -2.16
CA LEU A 32 -5.04 7.08 -0.95
C LEU A 32 -3.58 7.22 -1.32
N THR A 33 -2.86 8.04 -0.56
CA THR A 33 -1.40 8.15 -0.65
C THR A 33 -0.79 7.77 0.69
N VAL A 34 0.16 6.84 0.67
CA VAL A 34 0.97 6.48 1.83
C VAL A 34 2.35 7.13 1.67
N MET A 35 2.67 8.03 2.58
CA MET A 35 3.95 8.74 2.64
C MET A 35 4.83 8.15 3.74
N LEU A 36 6.14 8.16 3.52
CA LEU A 36 7.15 7.60 4.40
C LEU A 36 8.09 8.70 4.90
N LYS A 37 8.33 8.71 6.22
CA LYS A 37 9.50 9.35 6.85
C LYS A 37 10.27 8.33 7.69
N ASP A 38 11.43 8.74 8.16
CA ASP A 38 12.26 7.94 9.07
C ASP A 38 12.53 8.70 10.38
N SER A 39 12.57 7.94 11.47
CA SER A 39 13.19 8.34 12.73
C SER A 39 14.64 7.82 12.73
N PRO A 40 15.62 8.68 13.08
CA PRO A 40 17.00 8.51 12.65
C PRO A 40 17.69 7.22 13.06
N TYR A 41 18.28 6.51 12.08
CA TYR A 41 19.32 5.50 12.31
C TYR A 41 20.72 6.15 12.34
N SER A 42 21.46 5.99 13.44
CA SER A 42 22.67 6.80 13.72
C SER A 42 23.94 6.33 13.00
N ASP A 43 24.16 5.03 12.87
CA ASP A 43 25.51 4.49 12.56
C ASP A 43 25.84 4.28 11.06
N ALA A 44 24.86 4.42 10.15
CA ALA A 44 25.10 4.27 8.71
C ALA A 44 25.10 5.60 7.94
N LYS A 45 25.81 5.59 6.79
CA LYS A 45 25.78 6.66 5.78
C LYS A 45 24.60 6.54 4.83
N ALA A 46 24.15 5.32 4.58
CA ALA A 46 22.88 5.03 3.90
C ALA A 46 22.28 3.72 4.44
N LEU A 47 20.96 3.66 4.49
CA LEU A 47 20.19 2.45 4.78
C LEU A 47 19.13 2.31 3.70
N LEU A 48 19.44 1.48 2.70
CA LEU A 48 18.56 1.26 1.56
C LEU A 48 17.58 0.13 1.89
N VAL A 49 16.30 0.46 1.98
CA VAL A 49 15.21 -0.47 2.29
C VAL A 49 14.28 -0.59 1.09
N THR A 50 14.09 -1.80 0.60
CA THR A 50 13.20 -2.10 -0.52
C THR A 50 11.87 -2.63 -0.01
N PHE A 51 10.79 -1.96 -0.41
CA PHE A 51 9.42 -2.38 -0.19
C PHE A 51 8.89 -3.10 -1.43
N SER A 52 8.14 -4.19 -1.23
CA SER A 52 7.54 -4.99 -2.30
C SER A 52 6.01 -4.98 -2.31
N ASP A 53 5.36 -4.55 -1.23
CA ASP A 53 3.91 -4.34 -1.20
C ASP A 53 3.54 -3.18 -0.26
N VAL A 54 2.53 -2.42 -0.66
CA VAL A 54 1.75 -1.54 0.20
C VAL A 54 0.29 -1.86 -0.09
N SER A 55 -0.47 -2.28 0.90
CA SER A 55 -1.87 -2.66 0.70
C SER A 55 -2.78 -2.16 1.83
N ALA A 56 -4.03 -1.86 1.50
CA ALA A 56 -5.05 -1.41 2.43
C ALA A 56 -6.15 -2.47 2.55
N HIS A 57 -6.61 -2.75 3.77
CA HIS A 57 -7.65 -3.73 4.06
C HIS A 57 -8.99 -3.05 4.36
N VAL A 58 -10.01 -3.39 3.59
CA VAL A 58 -11.37 -2.84 3.77
C VAL A 58 -12.07 -3.49 4.97
N ALA A 59 -12.83 -2.69 5.71
CA ALA A 59 -13.62 -3.17 6.84
C ALA A 59 -14.65 -4.23 6.39
N GLY A 60 -14.97 -5.17 7.29
CA GLY A 60 -15.98 -6.21 7.04
C GLY A 60 -15.50 -7.39 6.16
N SER A 61 -14.25 -7.37 5.67
CA SER A 61 -13.63 -8.52 5.01
C SER A 61 -12.90 -9.43 6.01
N ALA A 62 -12.70 -10.70 5.63
CA ALA A 62 -11.86 -11.62 6.39
C ALA A 62 -10.39 -11.22 6.28
N SER A 63 -9.56 -11.55 7.28
CA SER A 63 -8.18 -11.08 7.42
C SER A 63 -7.23 -11.38 6.25
N ASP A 64 -7.55 -12.39 5.44
CA ASP A 64 -6.81 -12.85 4.27
C ASP A 64 -7.43 -12.40 2.93
N SER A 65 -8.52 -11.63 2.98
CA SER A 65 -9.26 -11.10 1.83
C SER A 65 -9.42 -9.58 1.94
N GLY A 66 -10.04 -8.92 0.95
CA GLY A 66 -10.35 -7.48 1.07
C GLY A 66 -9.13 -6.53 1.04
N TRP A 67 -7.95 -7.04 0.66
CA TRP A 67 -6.75 -6.25 0.47
C TRP A 67 -6.72 -5.63 -0.92
N THR A 68 -6.44 -4.33 -0.99
CA THR A 68 -6.16 -3.62 -2.25
C THR A 68 -4.74 -3.08 -2.22
N THR A 69 -3.92 -3.49 -3.18
CA THR A 69 -2.54 -2.99 -3.32
C THR A 69 -2.53 -1.58 -3.89
N LEU A 70 -1.73 -0.71 -3.27
CA LEU A 70 -1.39 0.61 -3.78
C LEU A 70 -0.15 0.49 -4.66
N PRO A 71 -0.21 0.86 -5.95
CA PRO A 71 0.98 0.93 -6.78
C PRO A 71 2.06 1.80 -6.14
N PHE A 72 3.32 1.37 -6.24
CA PHE A 72 4.43 2.23 -5.89
C PHE A 72 4.48 3.46 -6.80
N ALA A 73 4.96 4.59 -6.27
CA ALA A 73 5.08 5.81 -7.07
C ALA A 73 5.90 5.54 -8.36
N GLY A 74 5.32 5.90 -9.51
CA GLY A 74 5.87 5.61 -10.83
C GLY A 74 5.48 4.25 -11.42
N GLY A 75 4.58 3.48 -10.78
CA GLY A 75 4.07 2.21 -11.31
C GLY A 75 5.05 1.03 -11.22
N ALA A 76 6.08 1.14 -10.38
CA ALA A 76 7.07 0.09 -10.18
C ALA A 76 6.51 -1.09 -9.36
N THR A 77 7.16 -2.25 -9.45
CA THR A 77 6.83 -3.46 -8.66
C THR A 77 7.49 -3.48 -7.29
N SER A 78 8.47 -2.60 -7.07
CA SER A 78 9.13 -2.38 -5.78
C SER A 78 9.57 -0.94 -5.68
N ARG A 79 9.87 -0.49 -4.46
CA ARG A 79 10.40 0.84 -4.22
C ARG A 79 11.48 0.78 -3.14
N THR A 80 12.67 1.26 -3.48
CA THR A 80 13.79 1.37 -2.55
C THR A 80 13.87 2.80 -2.02
N CYS A 81 13.97 2.93 -0.71
CA CYS A 81 14.12 4.18 0.01
C CYS A 81 15.42 4.18 0.80
N ASP A 82 16.19 5.27 0.73
CA ASP A 82 17.28 5.55 1.68
C ASP A 82 16.70 6.23 2.92
N LEU A 83 16.55 5.47 4.00
CA LEU A 83 15.96 5.96 5.24
C LEU A 83 16.73 7.15 5.82
N LYS A 84 18.06 7.22 5.61
CA LYS A 84 18.88 8.36 6.04
C LYS A 84 18.44 9.69 5.41
N LYS A 85 17.89 9.66 4.20
CA LYS A 85 17.36 10.86 3.53
C LYS A 85 15.97 11.25 4.04
N LEU A 86 15.25 10.32 4.64
CA LEU A 86 13.88 10.51 5.14
C LEU A 86 13.82 10.98 6.60
N VAL A 87 14.97 11.15 7.27
CA VAL A 87 15.05 11.77 8.61
C VAL A 87 14.59 13.23 8.57
N THR A 88 14.85 13.93 7.47
CA THR A 88 14.55 15.36 7.29
C THR A 88 13.57 15.64 6.16
N ALA A 89 13.00 14.58 5.56
CA ALA A 89 12.11 14.67 4.41
C ALA A 89 11.01 13.62 4.47
N GLN A 90 10.08 13.66 3.52
CA GLN A 90 9.06 12.66 3.32
C GLN A 90 9.04 12.30 1.83
N ASP A 91 8.69 11.05 1.51
CA ASP A 91 8.52 10.61 0.12
C ASP A 91 7.28 9.73 0.00
N VAL A 92 6.70 9.64 -1.20
CA VAL A 92 5.54 8.79 -1.45
C VAL A 92 6.01 7.35 -1.57
N LEU A 93 5.46 6.47 -0.75
CA LEU A 93 5.72 5.04 -0.87
C LEU A 93 4.77 4.43 -1.91
N GLY A 94 3.46 4.56 -1.71
CA GLY A 94 2.44 4.05 -2.62
C GLY A 94 1.27 5.01 -2.76
N THR A 95 0.63 5.03 -3.92
CA THR A 95 -0.56 5.85 -4.18
C THR A 95 -1.48 5.15 -5.17
N GLY A 96 -2.79 5.17 -4.90
CA GLY A 96 -3.76 4.49 -5.73
C GLY A 96 -5.20 4.81 -5.38
N SER A 97 -6.09 4.52 -6.32
CA SER A 97 -7.53 4.70 -6.15
C SER A 97 -8.13 3.55 -5.36
N LEU A 98 -8.84 3.87 -4.28
CA LEU A 98 -9.61 2.95 -3.45
C LEU A 98 -11.09 3.29 -3.53
N ALA A 99 -11.96 2.29 -3.40
CA ALA A 99 -13.38 2.54 -3.25
C ALA A 99 -13.63 3.32 -1.95
N ALA A 100 -14.58 4.25 -1.97
CA ALA A 100 -15.00 4.95 -0.76
C ALA A 100 -15.53 3.94 0.26
N GLY A 101 -15.13 4.10 1.52
CA GLY A 101 -15.46 3.17 2.58
C GLY A 101 -14.50 3.24 3.77
N HIS A 102 -14.77 2.39 4.74
CA HIS A 102 -13.99 2.25 5.96
C HIS A 102 -12.89 1.20 5.77
N TYR A 103 -11.68 1.53 6.18
CA TYR A 103 -10.51 0.65 6.14
C TYR A 103 -9.94 0.47 7.54
N THR A 104 -9.47 -0.73 7.85
CA THR A 104 -9.04 -1.09 9.22
C THR A 104 -7.53 -1.25 9.36
N GLN A 105 -6.83 -1.39 8.23
CA GLN A 105 -5.43 -1.78 8.24
C GLN A 105 -4.69 -1.30 7.00
N ILE A 106 -3.41 -0.99 7.18
CA ILE A 106 -2.41 -0.90 6.10
C ILE A 106 -1.39 -2.00 6.34
N ARG A 107 -0.92 -2.62 5.26
CA ARG A 107 0.20 -3.56 5.28
C ARG A 107 1.32 -3.02 4.41
N LEU A 108 2.53 -3.14 4.94
CA LEU A 108 3.78 -2.81 4.27
C LEU A 108 4.63 -4.09 4.27
N THR A 109 5.28 -4.40 3.15
CA THR A 109 6.21 -5.53 3.07
C THR A 109 7.59 -5.04 2.68
N VAL A 110 8.56 -5.18 3.58
CA VAL A 110 9.99 -5.00 3.30
C VAL A 110 10.55 -6.32 2.76
N SER A 111 11.21 -6.26 1.60
CA SER A 111 11.79 -7.46 0.96
C SER A 111 13.32 -7.51 1.05
N ASN A 112 13.99 -6.37 1.22
CA ASN A 112 15.44 -6.29 1.24
C ASN A 112 15.92 -5.05 2.00
N ALA A 113 17.08 -5.13 2.66
CA ALA A 113 17.70 -3.98 3.31
C ALA A 113 19.24 -4.09 3.28
N ILE A 114 19.94 -2.99 2.93
CA ILE A 114 21.40 -2.95 2.87
C ILE A 114 21.92 -1.71 3.60
N LEU A 115 22.89 -1.90 4.49
CA LEU A 115 23.62 -0.84 5.19
C LEU A 115 24.89 -0.48 4.44
N TYR A 116 25.19 0.82 4.37
CA TYR A 116 26.44 1.36 3.82
C TYR A 116 27.12 2.27 4.84
N PHE A 117 28.42 2.08 5.05
CA PHE A 117 29.19 2.74 6.11
C PHE A 117 30.08 3.89 5.63
N ASP A 118 30.49 3.86 4.36
CA ASP A 118 31.48 4.81 3.84
C ASP A 118 30.84 6.02 3.15
N ASN A 119 29.81 5.77 2.34
CA ASN A 119 29.23 6.78 1.45
C ASN A 119 27.71 6.81 1.55
N ALA A 120 27.15 8.02 1.43
CA ALA A 120 25.71 8.21 1.29
C ALA A 120 25.24 7.82 -0.12
N SER A 121 23.96 7.49 -0.27
CA SER A 121 23.37 7.28 -1.59
C SER A 121 23.20 8.61 -2.34
N THR A 122 23.27 8.56 -3.66
CA THR A 122 23.03 9.72 -4.53
C THR A 122 21.59 9.69 -5.08
N GLY A 123 21.11 10.82 -5.62
CA GLY A 123 19.76 10.91 -6.18
C GLY A 123 18.64 11.07 -5.14
N ALA A 124 17.42 10.68 -5.52
CA ALA A 124 16.22 10.83 -4.71
C ALA A 124 16.24 10.01 -3.41
N ALA A 125 15.34 10.34 -2.48
CA ALA A 125 15.18 9.57 -1.24
C ALA A 125 14.56 8.20 -1.50
N CYS A 126 13.53 8.13 -2.35
CA CYS A 126 12.97 6.87 -2.84
C CYS A 126 12.92 6.81 -4.37
N ALA A 127 13.15 5.62 -4.92
CA ALA A 127 13.07 5.32 -6.35
C ALA A 127 12.70 3.84 -6.57
N PRO A 128 12.30 3.42 -7.79
CA PRO A 128 12.12 1.99 -8.09
C PRO A 128 13.36 1.14 -7.73
N ALA A 129 14.55 1.71 -7.91
CA ALA A 129 15.81 1.19 -7.40
C ALA A 129 16.78 2.36 -7.15
N ILE A 130 17.66 2.22 -6.16
CA ILE A 130 18.74 3.17 -5.87
C ILE A 130 20.07 2.48 -6.15
N ALA A 131 20.97 3.15 -6.86
CA ALA A 131 22.31 2.60 -7.13
C ALA A 131 23.08 2.40 -5.82
N ALA A 132 23.73 1.25 -5.67
CA ALA A 132 24.53 0.94 -4.49
C ALA A 132 25.64 2.00 -4.30
N PRO A 133 25.70 2.67 -3.14
CA PRO A 133 26.86 3.46 -2.76
C PRO A 133 28.14 2.64 -2.83
N ALA A 134 29.25 3.28 -3.21
CA ALA A 134 30.57 2.66 -3.16
C ALA A 134 31.02 2.46 -1.70
N GLY A 135 31.96 1.54 -1.48
CA GLY A 135 32.55 1.27 -0.17
C GLY A 135 31.95 0.04 0.53
N GLN A 136 32.21 -0.07 1.83
CA GLN A 136 31.77 -1.17 2.66
C GLN A 136 30.26 -1.15 2.86
N SER A 137 29.64 -2.30 2.58
CA SER A 137 28.22 -2.53 2.77
C SER A 137 27.96 -3.88 3.43
N VAL A 138 26.87 -3.99 4.18
CA VAL A 138 26.41 -5.26 4.75
C VAL A 138 24.95 -5.49 4.39
N GLN A 139 24.67 -6.68 3.86
CA GLN A 139 23.30 -7.17 3.67
C GLN A 139 22.64 -7.36 5.04
N VAL A 140 21.46 -6.77 5.23
CA VAL A 140 20.68 -6.92 6.45
C VAL A 140 19.65 -8.03 6.22
N GLY A 141 19.71 -9.09 7.03
CA GLY A 141 18.71 -10.15 6.94
C GLY A 141 17.33 -9.63 7.33
N VAL A 142 16.30 -9.95 6.55
CA VAL A 142 14.90 -9.58 6.84
C VAL A 142 14.08 -10.86 7.03
N PRO A 143 14.09 -11.48 8.23
CA PRO A 143 13.39 -12.75 8.45
C PRO A 143 11.86 -12.61 8.34
N SER A 144 11.35 -11.43 8.73
CA SER A 144 9.95 -11.05 8.58
C SER A 144 9.89 -9.55 8.24
N GLY A 145 9.45 -9.25 7.03
CA GLY A 145 9.34 -7.88 6.54
C GLY A 145 7.90 -7.35 6.45
N GLU A 146 6.90 -8.20 6.72
CA GLU A 146 5.50 -7.78 6.75
C GLU A 146 5.21 -7.00 8.04
N VAL A 147 4.69 -5.79 7.91
CA VAL A 147 4.21 -4.95 9.00
C VAL A 147 2.75 -4.60 8.76
N LYS A 148 1.90 -4.91 9.74
CA LYS A 148 0.49 -4.51 9.73
C LYS A 148 0.28 -3.34 10.67
N LEU A 149 -0.25 -2.25 10.13
CA LEU A 149 -0.59 -1.04 10.86
C LEU A 149 -2.10 -1.05 11.14
N ASN A 150 -2.47 -1.32 12.40
CA ASN A 150 -3.85 -1.38 12.86
C ASN A 150 -4.40 0.03 13.12
N ARG A 151 -4.56 0.82 12.06
CA ARG A 151 -5.12 2.17 12.12
C ARG A 151 -6.31 2.24 11.19
N GLU A 152 -7.48 2.51 11.76
CA GLU A 152 -8.70 2.72 11.00
C GLU A 152 -8.70 4.10 10.33
N PHE A 153 -9.23 4.17 9.11
CA PHE A 153 -9.38 5.40 8.34
C PHE A 153 -10.50 5.29 7.31
N ASP A 154 -10.98 6.44 6.86
CA ASP A 154 -12.04 6.54 5.86
C ASP A 154 -11.49 7.06 4.55
N VAL A 155 -11.91 6.42 3.47
CA VAL A 155 -11.75 6.93 2.10
C VAL A 155 -13.09 7.55 1.72
N SER A 156 -13.13 8.87 1.58
CA SER A 156 -14.34 9.58 1.20
C SER A 156 -14.64 9.43 -0.29
N SER A 157 -15.87 9.73 -0.70
CA SER A 157 -16.27 9.76 -2.11
C SER A 157 -15.72 10.98 -2.88
N SER A 158 -15.15 11.95 -2.18
CA SER A 158 -14.58 13.17 -2.73
C SER A 158 -13.40 13.64 -1.89
N GLY A 159 -12.19 13.51 -2.42
CA GLY A 159 -10.96 13.92 -1.73
C GLY A 159 -9.80 12.99 -2.03
N ALA A 160 -8.64 13.29 -1.44
CA ALA A 160 -7.52 12.38 -1.36
C ALA A 160 -7.21 12.16 0.13
N THR A 161 -7.09 10.91 0.54
CA THR A 161 -6.64 10.56 1.88
C THR A 161 -5.12 10.43 1.85
N THR A 162 -4.41 11.06 2.79
CA THR A 162 -2.96 10.91 2.93
C THR A 162 -2.61 10.35 4.29
N ILE A 163 -1.81 9.29 4.31
CA ILE A 163 -1.34 8.65 5.53
C ILE A 163 0.17 8.77 5.59
N LEU A 164 0.67 9.41 6.62
CA LEU A 164 2.10 9.49 6.89
C LEU A 164 2.49 8.37 7.86
N VAL A 165 3.46 7.55 7.47
CA VAL A 165 4.05 6.54 8.34
C VAL A 165 5.50 6.90 8.68
N ASP A 166 5.91 6.52 9.87
CA ASP A 166 7.28 6.67 10.36
C ASP A 166 7.93 5.31 10.49
N PHE A 167 9.01 5.10 9.76
CA PHE A 167 9.89 3.95 9.92
C PHE A 167 10.91 4.30 11.00
N ASP A 168 10.98 3.51 12.06
CA ASP A 168 11.98 3.71 13.10
C ASP A 168 13.22 2.90 12.74
N GLY A 169 14.16 3.52 12.01
CA GLY A 169 15.36 2.85 11.55
C GLY A 169 16.21 2.30 12.69
N ASP A 170 16.29 3.03 13.80
CA ASP A 170 17.04 2.67 15.02
C ASP A 170 16.48 1.42 15.70
N GLN A 171 15.16 1.35 15.87
CA GLN A 171 14.50 0.18 16.45
C GLN A 171 14.37 -0.99 15.46
N SER A 172 14.44 -0.71 14.15
CA SER A 172 14.26 -1.72 13.12
C SER A 172 15.51 -2.55 12.86
N VAL A 173 16.70 -1.97 13.01
CA VAL A 173 17.97 -2.60 12.63
C VAL A 173 18.81 -2.90 13.85
N ARG A 174 19.16 -4.18 14.04
CA ARG A 174 20.07 -4.61 15.10
C ARG A 174 21.27 -5.36 14.55
N GLN A 175 22.45 -5.05 15.09
CA GLN A 175 23.61 -5.89 14.90
C GLN A 175 23.45 -7.17 15.73
N THR A 176 23.82 -8.29 15.13
CA THR A 176 23.84 -9.62 15.73
C THR A 176 25.28 -10.11 15.84
N GLY A 177 25.48 -11.36 16.30
CA GLY A 177 26.81 -11.95 16.41
C GLY A 177 27.59 -11.93 15.09
N ALA A 178 28.92 -11.84 15.19
CA ALA A 178 29.85 -11.88 14.06
C ALA A 178 29.67 -10.78 12.98
N GLY A 179 29.08 -9.62 13.34
CA GLY A 179 28.97 -8.48 12.42
C GLY A 179 27.81 -8.57 11.41
N ALA A 180 26.94 -9.56 11.55
CA ALA A 180 25.71 -9.64 10.76
C ALA A 180 24.63 -8.70 11.31
N TYR A 181 23.75 -8.21 10.46
CA TYR A 181 22.63 -7.34 10.85
C TYR A 181 21.31 -8.00 10.51
N LEU A 182 20.30 -7.80 11.36
CA LEU A 182 18.92 -8.20 11.12
C LEU A 182 17.99 -7.00 11.18
N MET A 183 16.97 -7.03 10.34
CA MET A 183 15.88 -6.07 10.35
C MET A 183 14.59 -6.74 10.83
N THR A 184 13.93 -6.08 11.77
CA THR A 184 12.53 -6.34 12.15
C THR A 184 11.83 -4.99 12.05
N PRO A 185 11.18 -4.67 10.92
CA PRO A 185 10.72 -3.32 10.67
C PRO A 185 9.73 -2.85 11.74
N VAL A 186 10.02 -1.70 12.35
CA VAL A 186 9.17 -0.99 13.30
C VAL A 186 8.62 0.23 12.57
N ILE A 187 7.32 0.21 12.28
CA ILE A 187 6.65 1.28 11.53
C ILE A 187 5.40 1.69 12.30
N SER A 188 5.16 3.00 12.39
CA SER A 188 3.97 3.55 13.05
C SER A 188 3.26 4.56 12.16
N VAL A 189 1.95 4.75 12.39
CA VAL A 189 1.19 5.80 11.71
C VAL A 189 1.35 7.11 12.47
N VAL A 190 1.82 8.15 11.77
CA VAL A 190 1.98 9.50 12.32
C VAL A 190 0.70 10.31 12.17
N SER A 191 0.09 10.28 10.98
CA SER A 191 -1.12 11.04 10.69
C SER A 191 -1.97 10.38 9.61
N VAL A 192 -3.26 10.70 9.63
CA VAL A 192 -4.24 10.43 8.58
C VAL A 192 -4.90 11.77 8.27
N GLN A 193 -4.90 12.18 7.01
CA GLN A 193 -5.35 13.48 6.51
C GLN A 193 -6.38 13.32 5.41
#